data_AF-A0AAV3AXD0-F1
#
_entry.id   AF-A0AAV3AXD0-F1
#
_cell.length_a   1.000
_cell.length_b   1.000
_cell.length_c   1.000
_cell.angle_alpha   90.00
_cell.angle_beta   90.00
_cell.angle_gamma   90.00
#
_symmetry.space_group_name_H-M   'P 1'
#
loop_
_entity.id
_entity.type
_entity.pdbx_description
1 polymer ?
#
loop_
_entity_poly.entity_id
_entity_poly.type
_entity_poly.pdbx_seq_one_letter_code
_entity_poly.pdbx_strand_id
1 'polypeptide(L)'
;MKLANRLHSSIAGFARHSPAREMACRVVKLPAGARGSRNGPDKDVKGWKEILNTSAGILQQGGVIGVPTDTIYGIACLAQSSQSISNIYNVKGRNGTKPLAICVGDIEDIYKYCHVNVPEQLLRDLLPGPVTLVMERSDGLNKELNPFTSLVGVRIPDHAFIRQLAQICSEPLALTSANISTQQSTLTIEEFRDLWPMLSLVVDGGPIGEVQSPECRLGSTVVDLSVPGKFTVIRRGCALTRTVEILQNKHGLLPTS
;
A
#
# COMPACT_ATOMS: atom_id res chain seq x y z
N MET A 1 41.82 20.37 -57.65
CA MET A 1 41.09 19.83 -58.82
C MET A 1 39.83 19.12 -58.28
N LYS A 2 38.66 19.74 -58.53
CA LYS A 2 37.26 19.24 -58.61
C LYS A 2 36.69 18.18 -57.64
N LEU A 3 35.36 18.34 -57.46
CA LEU A 3 34.31 17.48 -56.88
C LEU A 3 34.02 17.71 -55.38
N ALA A 4 32.78 17.91 -54.91
CA ALA A 4 31.49 18.02 -55.59
C ALA A 4 30.43 18.65 -54.65
N ASN A 5 29.44 19.24 -55.32
CA ASN A 5 28.17 19.81 -54.86
C ASN A 5 27.26 18.86 -54.01
N ARG A 6 26.48 19.49 -53.09
CA ARG A 6 25.00 19.40 -52.87
C ARG A 6 24.35 17.99 -52.75
N LEU A 7 23.37 17.67 -51.89
CA LEU A 7 22.18 18.38 -51.37
C LEU A 7 21.32 17.37 -50.54
N HIS A 8 20.42 17.88 -49.67
CA HIS A 8 19.27 17.22 -48.98
C HIS A 8 19.62 16.21 -47.85
N SER A 9 18.98 16.19 -46.68
CA SER A 9 17.58 16.49 -46.34
C SER A 9 17.41 16.88 -44.86
N SER A 10 16.46 17.78 -44.64
CA SER A 10 15.85 18.18 -43.37
C SER A 10 15.09 17.01 -42.74
N ILE A 11 15.32 16.72 -41.45
CA ILE A 11 14.27 16.35 -40.49
C ILE A 11 14.63 16.96 -39.13
N ALA A 12 14.18 18.20 -38.90
CA ALA A 12 13.99 18.73 -37.57
C ALA A 12 12.78 18.01 -36.94
N GLY A 13 13.05 16.94 -36.20
CA GLY A 13 12.03 16.24 -35.41
C GLY A 13 11.70 17.06 -34.16
N PHE A 14 10.67 17.88 -34.25
CA PHE A 14 9.99 18.48 -33.10
C PHE A 14 9.50 17.35 -32.17
N ALA A 15 10.28 17.04 -31.13
CA ALA A 15 9.75 16.39 -29.94
C ALA A 15 8.82 17.40 -29.25
N ARG A 16 7.55 17.40 -29.68
CA ARG A 16 6.46 18.03 -28.94
C ARG A 16 6.40 17.34 -27.58
N HIS A 17 7.09 17.91 -26.61
CA HIS A 17 6.78 17.70 -25.21
C HIS A 17 5.33 18.11 -25.05
N SER A 18 4.45 17.11 -24.94
CA SER A 18 3.11 17.35 -24.44
C SER A 18 3.29 17.97 -23.05
N PRO A 19 2.70 19.15 -22.77
CA PRO A 19 2.83 19.72 -21.44
C PRO A 19 2.07 18.77 -20.52
N ALA A 20 2.83 17.96 -19.77
CA ALA A 20 2.30 17.31 -18.59
C ALA A 20 1.72 18.45 -17.76
N ARG A 21 0.40 18.57 -17.73
CA ARG A 21 -0.27 19.45 -16.78
C ARG A 21 0.34 19.07 -15.43
N GLU A 22 1.01 20.00 -14.77
CA GLU A 22 1.27 19.92 -13.34
C GLU A 22 -0.11 19.80 -12.68
N MET A 23 -0.63 18.58 -12.58
CA MET A 23 -1.76 18.30 -11.73
C MET A 23 -1.19 18.35 -10.33
N ALA A 24 -1.33 19.51 -9.70
CA ALA A 24 -1.13 19.64 -8.26
C ALA A 24 -1.91 18.51 -7.58
N CYS A 25 -1.20 17.70 -6.80
CA CYS A 25 -1.80 16.62 -6.05
C CYS A 25 -2.98 17.14 -5.24
N ARG A 26 -4.15 16.55 -5.47
CA ARG A 26 -5.38 16.93 -4.76
C ARG A 26 -5.30 16.39 -3.34
N VAL A 27 -5.65 17.20 -2.36
CA VAL A 27 -5.80 16.77 -0.97
C VAL A 27 -7.29 16.77 -0.63
N VAL A 28 -7.79 15.67 -0.09
CA VAL A 28 -9.18 15.54 0.35
C VAL A 28 -9.21 15.09 1.81
N LYS A 29 -10.05 15.71 2.62
CA LYS A 29 -10.17 15.40 4.05
C LYS A 29 -11.34 14.48 4.30
N LEU A 30 -11.11 13.40 5.07
CA LEU A 30 -12.18 12.52 5.50
C LEU A 30 -13.13 13.27 6.46
N PRO A 31 -14.46 13.08 6.32
CA PRO A 31 -15.44 13.75 7.17
C PRO A 31 -15.23 13.49 8.68
N ALA A 32 -15.59 14.47 9.51
CA ALA A 32 -15.58 14.32 10.97
C ALA A 32 -16.56 13.20 11.38
N GLY A 33 -16.12 12.28 12.26
CA GLY A 33 -16.87 11.06 12.64
C GLY A 33 -16.42 9.79 11.91
N ALA A 34 -15.64 9.91 10.84
CA ALA A 34 -15.06 8.77 10.13
C ALA A 34 -13.63 8.39 10.60
N ARG A 35 -13.07 9.16 11.54
CA ARG A 35 -11.71 9.00 12.07
C ARG A 35 -11.65 7.77 12.99
N GLY A 36 -10.83 6.78 12.64
CA GLY A 36 -10.53 5.64 13.50
C GLY A 36 -11.67 4.64 13.74
N SER A 37 -12.82 4.75 13.04
CA SER A 37 -13.87 3.72 13.13
C SER A 37 -13.46 2.48 12.34
N ARG A 38 -13.44 1.31 13.00
CA ARG A 38 -13.18 0.01 12.34
C ARG A 38 -14.16 -0.30 11.20
N ASN A 39 -15.41 0.16 11.36
CA ASN A 39 -16.51 -0.08 10.44
C ASN A 39 -16.78 1.11 9.51
N GLY A 40 -16.06 2.22 9.71
CA GLY A 40 -16.30 3.49 9.01
C GLY A 40 -17.44 4.26 9.67
N PRO A 41 -17.78 5.44 9.13
CA PRO A 41 -19.02 6.11 9.49
C PRO A 41 -20.23 5.29 9.05
N ASP A 42 -21.39 5.51 9.67
CA ASP A 42 -22.67 5.06 9.11
C ASP A 42 -22.78 5.46 7.64
N LYS A 43 -23.43 4.60 6.83
CA LYS A 43 -23.40 4.58 5.35
C LYS A 43 -23.73 5.92 4.65
N ASP A 44 -24.19 6.92 5.40
CA ASP A 44 -24.69 8.21 4.91
C ASP A 44 -23.86 9.43 5.30
N VAL A 45 -22.63 9.27 5.82
CA VAL A 45 -21.77 10.45 6.04
C VAL A 45 -21.41 11.11 4.70
N LYS A 46 -22.00 12.29 4.49
CA LYS A 46 -21.83 13.13 3.30
C LYS A 46 -20.34 13.31 2.99
N GLY A 47 -19.94 12.96 1.77
CA GLY A 47 -18.57 13.05 1.27
C GLY A 47 -17.74 11.76 1.38
N TRP A 48 -18.05 10.84 2.30
CA TRP A 48 -17.27 9.59 2.44
C TRP A 48 -17.31 8.74 1.16
N LYS A 49 -18.52 8.45 0.67
CA LYS A 49 -18.73 7.67 -0.56
C LYS A 49 -18.15 8.35 -1.79
N GLU A 50 -18.22 9.67 -1.86
CA GLU A 50 -17.66 10.45 -2.96
C GLU A 50 -16.14 10.37 -2.98
N ILE A 51 -15.49 10.49 -1.81
CA ILE A 51 -14.04 10.33 -1.68
C ILE A 51 -13.63 8.90 -2.08
N LEU A 52 -14.33 7.87 -1.58
CA LEU A 52 -14.06 6.47 -1.95
C LEU A 52 -14.17 6.24 -3.46
N ASN A 53 -15.27 6.67 -4.08
CA ASN A 53 -15.48 6.51 -5.53
C ASN A 53 -14.42 7.28 -6.34
N THR A 54 -14.06 8.50 -5.90
CA THR A 54 -13.02 9.30 -6.53
C THR A 54 -11.66 8.61 -6.42
N SER A 55 -11.31 8.11 -5.24
CA SER A 55 -10.06 7.38 -5.00
C SER A 55 -10.00 6.09 -5.84
N ALA A 56 -11.09 5.32 -5.89
CA ALA A 56 -11.17 4.10 -6.70
C ALA A 56 -11.00 4.40 -8.19
N GLY A 57 -11.66 5.45 -8.70
CA GLY A 57 -11.50 5.86 -10.10
C GLY A 57 -10.06 6.28 -10.44
N ILE A 58 -9.38 6.97 -9.53
CA ILE A 58 -7.95 7.32 -9.69
C ILE A 58 -7.07 6.06 -9.73
N LEU A 59 -7.31 5.12 -8.82
CA LEU A 59 -6.59 3.85 -8.76
C LEU A 59 -6.78 3.03 -10.05
N GLN A 60 -8.01 2.96 -10.56
CA GLN A 60 -8.35 2.29 -11.83
C GLN A 60 -7.67 2.92 -13.04
N GLN A 61 -7.36 4.22 -12.98
CA GLN A 61 -6.61 4.93 -14.03
C GLN A 61 -5.09 4.81 -13.89
N GLY A 62 -4.60 3.98 -12.96
CA GLY A 62 -3.16 3.78 -12.73
C GLY A 62 -2.52 4.76 -11.76
N GLY A 63 -3.32 5.58 -11.07
CA GLY A 63 -2.84 6.58 -10.12
C GLY A 63 -2.31 5.97 -8.83
N VAL A 64 -1.43 6.72 -8.17
CA VAL A 64 -0.92 6.41 -6.82
C VAL A 64 -1.50 7.43 -5.85
N ILE A 65 -2.01 6.96 -4.72
CA ILE A 65 -2.67 7.82 -3.73
C ILE A 65 -2.04 7.69 -2.35
N GLY A 66 -1.96 8.77 -1.59
CA GLY A 66 -1.63 8.77 -0.17
C GLY A 66 -2.88 8.47 0.67
N VAL A 67 -2.77 7.55 1.62
CA VAL A 67 -3.91 7.05 2.40
C VAL A 67 -3.56 6.86 3.88
N PRO A 68 -4.50 7.12 4.80
CA PRO A 68 -4.33 6.78 6.21
C PRO A 68 -4.45 5.27 6.42
N THR A 69 -3.74 4.76 7.42
CA THR A 69 -3.91 3.39 7.94
C THR A 69 -4.03 3.43 9.46
N ASP A 70 -4.16 2.27 10.10
CA ASP A 70 -4.15 2.08 11.55
C ASP A 70 -2.74 2.13 12.17
N THR A 71 -1.67 2.23 11.37
CA THR A 71 -0.29 2.35 11.89
C THR A 71 0.38 3.65 11.49
N ILE A 72 0.51 3.91 10.19
CA ILE A 72 1.26 5.04 9.61
C ILE A 72 0.64 5.39 8.25
N TYR A 73 0.89 6.57 7.71
CA TYR A 73 0.43 6.87 6.36
C TYR A 73 1.12 5.97 5.33
N GLY A 74 0.34 5.57 4.33
CA GLY A 74 0.79 4.74 3.22
C GLY A 74 0.57 5.43 1.89
N ILE A 75 1.27 4.95 0.86
CA ILE A 75 0.89 5.17 -0.52
C ILE A 75 0.38 3.85 -1.10
N ALA A 76 -0.65 3.94 -1.92
CA ALA A 76 -1.35 2.79 -2.47
C ALA A 76 -1.61 2.94 -3.97
N CYS A 77 -1.62 1.80 -4.67
CA CYS A 77 -2.01 1.67 -6.07
C CYS A 77 -2.66 0.30 -6.29
N LEU A 78 -3.30 0.04 -7.45
CA LEU A 78 -3.82 -1.31 -7.75
C LEU A 78 -2.67 -2.31 -7.91
N ALA A 79 -2.68 -3.38 -7.12
CA ALA A 79 -1.67 -4.43 -7.20
C ALA A 79 -1.81 -5.30 -8.45
N GLN A 80 -2.97 -5.33 -9.09
CA GLN A 80 -3.16 -6.10 -10.33
C GLN A 80 -2.74 -5.34 -11.58
N SER A 81 -2.46 -4.03 -11.48
CA SER A 81 -2.01 -3.21 -12.61
C SER A 81 -0.48 -3.05 -12.63
N SER A 82 0.19 -3.62 -13.63
CA SER A 82 1.65 -3.50 -13.78
C SER A 82 2.08 -2.04 -13.98
N GLN A 83 1.24 -1.22 -14.64
CA GLN A 83 1.49 0.22 -14.75
C GLN A 83 1.45 0.90 -13.37
N SER A 84 0.46 0.57 -12.54
CA SER A 84 0.34 1.10 -11.17
C SER A 84 1.54 0.70 -10.31
N ILE A 85 1.99 -0.56 -10.43
CA ILE A 85 3.18 -1.08 -9.74
C ILE A 85 4.43 -0.31 -10.16
N SER A 86 4.62 -0.05 -11.46
CA SER A 86 5.72 0.78 -11.94
C SER A 86 5.66 2.18 -11.34
N ASN A 87 4.47 2.81 -11.34
CA ASN A 87 4.26 4.14 -10.80
C ASN A 87 4.61 4.24 -9.30
N ILE A 88 4.17 3.30 -8.47
CA ILE A 88 4.47 3.32 -7.03
C ILE A 88 5.95 3.09 -6.73
N TYR A 89 6.66 2.29 -7.54
CA TYR A 89 8.12 2.15 -7.42
C TYR A 89 8.85 3.44 -7.79
N ASN A 90 8.40 4.14 -8.84
CA ASN A 90 8.93 5.44 -9.25
C ASN A 90 8.77 6.48 -8.13
N VAL A 91 7.59 6.56 -7.50
CA VAL A 91 7.34 7.46 -6.35
C VAL A 91 8.34 7.22 -5.21
N LYS A 92 8.71 5.96 -4.98
CA LYS A 92 9.61 5.57 -3.88
C LYS A 92 11.10 5.74 -4.22
N GLY A 93 11.44 6.09 -5.47
CA GLY A 93 12.81 6.10 -5.96
C GLY A 93 13.51 4.75 -5.80
N ARG A 94 12.76 3.64 -5.94
CA ARG A 94 13.29 2.27 -5.77
C ARG A 94 13.55 1.63 -7.12
N ASN A 95 14.70 0.99 -7.27
CA ASN A 95 14.99 0.07 -8.39
C ASN A 95 14.30 -1.31 -8.20
N GLY A 96 13.08 -1.35 -7.64
CA GLY A 96 12.32 -2.59 -7.49
C GLY A 96 12.87 -3.63 -6.50
N THR A 97 13.81 -3.30 -5.60
CA THR A 97 14.49 -4.32 -4.75
C THR A 97 13.79 -4.66 -3.43
N LYS A 98 12.87 -3.82 -2.95
CA LYS A 98 12.13 -4.07 -1.69
C LYS A 98 10.68 -4.47 -2.00
N PRO A 99 10.20 -5.63 -1.49
CA PRO A 99 8.82 -6.05 -1.72
C PRO A 99 7.81 -5.02 -1.23
N LEU A 100 6.71 -4.90 -1.97
CA LEU A 100 5.48 -4.23 -1.54
C LEU A 100 4.58 -5.26 -0.85
N ALA A 101 3.88 -4.83 0.20
CA ALA A 101 2.78 -5.61 0.74
C ALA A 101 1.52 -5.35 -0.10
N ILE A 102 0.57 -6.28 -0.07
CA ILE A 102 -0.79 -6.05 -0.53
C ILE A 102 -1.73 -5.79 0.65
N CYS A 103 -2.77 -5.03 0.37
CA CYS A 103 -3.88 -4.76 1.25
C CYS A 103 -5.17 -5.27 0.60
N VAL A 104 -5.97 -6.02 1.33
CA VAL A 104 -7.30 -6.47 0.89
C VAL A 104 -8.39 -5.98 1.85
N GLY A 105 -9.64 -6.07 1.42
CA GLY A 105 -10.80 -5.60 2.20
C GLY A 105 -11.19 -6.55 3.33
N ASP A 106 -11.22 -7.84 2.98
CA ASP A 106 -11.75 -8.92 3.82
C ASP A 106 -10.84 -10.15 3.81
N ILE A 107 -11.02 -11.04 4.79
CA ILE A 107 -10.16 -12.23 4.98
C ILE A 107 -10.27 -13.18 3.79
N GLU A 108 -11.47 -13.29 3.23
CA GLU A 108 -11.81 -14.16 2.11
C GLU A 108 -11.03 -13.78 0.84
N ASP A 109 -10.69 -12.49 0.68
CA ASP A 109 -9.88 -12.02 -0.45
C ASP A 109 -8.42 -12.48 -0.36
N ILE A 110 -7.91 -12.81 0.83
CA ILE A 110 -6.53 -13.29 1.00
C ILE A 110 -6.32 -14.58 0.21
N TYR A 111 -7.31 -15.48 0.23
CA TYR A 111 -7.26 -16.78 -0.47
C TYR A 111 -7.20 -16.66 -2.00
N LYS A 112 -7.55 -15.50 -2.56
CA LYS A 112 -7.42 -15.23 -4.00
C LYS A 112 -5.98 -14.94 -4.44
N TYR A 113 -5.14 -14.51 -3.50
CA TYR A 113 -3.79 -13.98 -3.78
C TYR A 113 -2.68 -14.71 -3.06
N CYS A 114 -2.99 -15.48 -2.01
CA CYS A 114 -2.03 -16.21 -1.20
C CYS A 114 -2.43 -17.68 -1.04
N HIS A 115 -1.44 -18.56 -0.95
CA HIS A 115 -1.62 -19.92 -0.45
C HIS A 115 -1.64 -19.87 1.08
N VAL A 116 -2.84 -19.97 1.65
CA VAL A 116 -3.05 -19.89 3.10
C VAL A 116 -2.92 -21.28 3.72
N ASN A 117 -1.82 -21.50 4.45
CA ASN A 117 -1.50 -22.76 5.15
C ASN A 117 -1.68 -22.66 6.67
N VAL A 118 -2.51 -21.72 7.14
CA VAL A 118 -2.83 -21.49 8.55
C VAL A 118 -4.34 -21.58 8.77
N PRO A 119 -4.82 -21.88 10.00
CA PRO A 119 -6.25 -21.85 10.30
C PRO A 119 -6.83 -20.46 10.05
N GLU A 120 -8.04 -20.37 9.48
CA GLU A 120 -8.72 -19.09 9.23
C GLU A 120 -8.89 -18.26 10.52
N GLN A 121 -9.11 -18.92 11.66
CA GLN A 121 -9.19 -18.27 12.96
C GLN A 121 -7.91 -17.49 13.30
N LEU A 122 -6.72 -17.95 12.88
CA LEU A 122 -5.47 -17.22 13.05
C LEU A 122 -5.50 -15.90 12.27
N LEU A 123 -5.99 -15.93 11.04
CA LEU A 123 -6.16 -14.72 10.24
C LEU A 123 -7.12 -13.75 10.94
N ARG A 124 -8.27 -14.24 11.41
CA ARG A 124 -9.29 -13.43 12.12
C ARG A 124 -8.80 -12.87 13.46
N ASP A 125 -7.84 -13.52 14.11
CA ASP A 125 -7.25 -13.04 15.37
C ASP A 125 -6.21 -11.92 15.15
N LEU A 126 -5.56 -11.90 13.98
CA LEU A 126 -4.51 -10.94 13.63
C LEU A 126 -5.02 -9.80 12.72
N LEU A 127 -6.10 -10.02 11.98
CA LEU A 127 -6.64 -9.13 10.95
C LEU A 127 -8.15 -8.91 11.13
N PRO A 128 -8.68 -7.70 10.89
CA PRO A 128 -7.96 -6.46 10.59
C PRO A 128 -7.05 -6.02 11.73
N GLY A 129 -5.89 -5.43 11.39
CA GLY A 129 -4.97 -4.95 12.41
C GLY A 129 -3.56 -4.55 11.94
N PRO A 130 -2.72 -4.15 12.92
CA PRO A 130 -1.35 -3.67 12.70
C PRO A 130 -0.33 -4.79 12.45
N VAL A 131 -0.72 -5.81 11.69
CA VAL A 131 0.12 -6.97 11.35
C VAL A 131 0.13 -7.19 9.85
N THR A 132 1.29 -7.54 9.29
CA THR A 132 1.44 -8.00 7.91
C THR A 132 1.88 -9.45 7.94
N LEU A 133 1.09 -10.31 7.30
CA LEU A 133 1.32 -11.75 7.23
C LEU A 133 2.02 -12.05 5.91
N VAL A 134 3.22 -12.63 5.95
CA VAL A 134 3.95 -13.05 4.75
C VAL A 134 3.63 -14.52 4.48
N MET A 135 3.19 -14.80 3.26
CA MET A 135 2.78 -16.13 2.80
C MET A 135 3.27 -16.35 1.37
N GLU A 136 3.23 -17.61 0.92
CA GLU A 136 3.41 -17.93 -0.50
C GLU A 136 2.28 -17.29 -1.31
N ARG A 137 2.64 -16.62 -2.40
CA ARG A 137 1.67 -16.02 -3.31
C ARG A 137 1.02 -17.09 -4.18
N SER A 138 -0.23 -16.86 -4.56
CA SER A 138 -0.91 -17.66 -5.59
C SER A 138 -0.70 -17.09 -6.99
N ASP A 139 -1.03 -17.88 -8.01
CA ASP A 139 -1.04 -17.46 -9.42
C ASP A 139 -2.06 -16.34 -9.74
N GLY A 140 -3.02 -16.08 -8.84
CA GLY A 140 -3.99 -14.99 -9.00
C GLY A 140 -3.41 -13.59 -8.82
N LEU A 141 -2.21 -13.48 -8.22
CA LEU A 141 -1.55 -12.20 -7.98
C LEU A 141 -0.65 -11.81 -9.16
N ASN A 142 -0.70 -10.54 -9.56
CA ASN A 142 0.12 -10.05 -10.67
C ASN A 142 1.62 -10.39 -10.47
N LYS A 143 2.22 -11.02 -11.48
CA LYS A 143 3.62 -11.49 -11.50
C LYS A 143 4.64 -10.35 -11.46
N GLU A 144 4.26 -9.17 -11.94
CA GLU A 144 5.10 -7.96 -11.90
C GLU A 144 5.15 -7.33 -10.50
N LEU A 145 4.24 -7.70 -9.59
CA LEU A 145 4.35 -7.31 -8.20
C LEU A 145 5.42 -8.18 -7.54
N ASN A 146 6.51 -7.61 -7.01
CA ASN A 146 7.58 -8.36 -6.34
C ASN A 146 8.14 -9.54 -7.18
N PRO A 147 8.65 -9.31 -8.41
CA PRO A 147 9.00 -10.38 -9.35
C PRO A 147 10.17 -11.27 -8.89
N PHE A 148 10.87 -10.87 -7.83
CA PHE A 148 12.06 -11.52 -7.29
C PHE A 148 11.78 -12.44 -6.09
N THR A 149 10.52 -12.66 -5.72
CA THR A 149 10.14 -13.54 -4.61
C THR A 149 8.80 -14.21 -4.83
N SER A 150 8.67 -15.45 -4.34
CA SER A 150 7.40 -16.18 -4.26
C SER A 150 6.56 -15.74 -3.07
N LEU A 151 7.12 -14.96 -2.15
CA LEU A 151 6.43 -14.50 -0.95
C LEU A 151 5.76 -13.14 -1.16
N VAL A 152 4.61 -12.97 -0.52
CA VAL A 152 3.90 -11.69 -0.46
C VAL A 152 3.45 -11.40 0.96
N GLY A 153 3.66 -10.17 1.43
CA GLY A 153 3.04 -9.67 2.65
C GLY A 153 1.61 -9.24 2.37
N VAL A 154 0.63 -9.77 3.07
CA VAL A 154 -0.77 -9.34 3.02
C VAL A 154 -1.19 -8.70 4.35
N ARG A 155 -2.04 -7.69 4.27
CA ARG A 155 -2.58 -6.99 5.42
C ARG A 155 -4.03 -6.60 5.18
N ILE A 156 -4.80 -6.52 6.25
CA ILE A 156 -6.08 -5.82 6.30
C ILE A 156 -5.93 -4.75 7.38
N PRO A 157 -5.60 -3.49 7.03
CA PRO A 157 -5.43 -2.43 8.02
C PRO A 157 -6.74 -2.20 8.78
N ASP A 158 -6.68 -1.98 10.10
CA ASP A 158 -7.87 -1.62 10.90
C ASP A 158 -8.29 -0.14 10.69
N HIS A 159 -8.46 0.25 9.43
CA HIS A 159 -8.89 1.57 9.03
C HIS A 159 -9.94 1.45 7.92
N ALA A 160 -11.18 1.86 8.21
CA ALA A 160 -12.30 1.61 7.31
C ALA A 160 -12.13 2.18 5.89
N PHE A 161 -11.48 3.34 5.75
CA PHE A 161 -11.27 3.94 4.43
C PHE A 161 -10.52 3.00 3.47
N ILE A 162 -9.35 2.50 3.87
CA ILE A 162 -8.52 1.66 2.98
C ILE A 162 -9.14 0.28 2.76
N ARG A 163 -9.85 -0.26 3.77
CA ARG A 163 -10.61 -1.52 3.64
C ARG A 163 -11.73 -1.38 2.62
N GLN A 164 -12.59 -0.37 2.78
CA GLN A 164 -13.69 -0.11 1.85
C GLN A 164 -13.18 0.28 0.45
N LEU A 165 -12.04 0.96 0.37
CA LEU A 165 -11.42 1.27 -0.91
C LEU A 165 -10.97 0.00 -1.65
N ALA A 166 -10.34 -0.95 -0.95
CA ALA A 166 -9.98 -2.24 -1.53
C ALA A 166 -11.23 -3.03 -1.96
N GLN A 167 -12.29 -3.04 -1.14
CA GLN A 167 -13.59 -3.67 -1.47
C GLN A 167 -14.21 -3.07 -2.74
N ILE A 168 -14.27 -1.75 -2.85
CA ILE A 168 -14.84 -1.05 -4.01
C ILE A 168 -14.00 -1.27 -5.27
N CYS A 169 -12.68 -1.33 -5.14
CA CYS A 169 -11.80 -1.67 -6.26
C CYS A 169 -11.97 -3.14 -6.67
N SER A 170 -12.47 -4.01 -5.78
CA SER A 170 -12.58 -5.46 -5.97
C SER A 170 -11.25 -6.12 -6.33
N GLU A 171 -10.15 -5.50 -5.93
CA GLU A 171 -8.76 -5.89 -6.21
C GLU A 171 -7.85 -5.51 -5.03
N PRO A 172 -6.73 -6.23 -4.82
CA PRO A 172 -5.76 -5.90 -3.81
C PRO A 172 -5.08 -4.57 -4.14
N LEU A 173 -4.83 -3.77 -3.12
CA LEU A 173 -4.02 -2.57 -3.24
C LEU A 173 -2.58 -2.89 -2.86
N ALA A 174 -1.61 -2.56 -3.69
CA ALA A 174 -0.21 -2.57 -3.27
C ALA A 174 0.01 -1.40 -2.31
N LEU A 175 0.61 -1.65 -1.15
CA LEU A 175 0.72 -0.70 -0.05
C LEU A 175 2.15 -0.66 0.51
N THR A 176 2.68 0.55 0.67
CA THR A 176 3.94 0.82 1.37
C THR A 176 3.82 2.12 2.15
N SER A 177 4.70 2.35 3.13
CA SER A 177 4.76 3.61 3.88
C SER A 177 4.94 4.83 2.98
N ALA A 178 4.25 5.92 3.31
CA ALA A 178 4.33 7.23 2.66
C ALA A 178 5.54 8.02 3.19
N ASN A 179 6.73 7.65 2.74
CA ASN A 179 7.98 8.35 3.02
C ASN A 179 8.92 8.17 1.82
N ILE A 180 9.94 9.01 1.65
CA ILE A 180 11.04 8.61 0.75
C ILE A 180 11.75 7.44 1.43
N SER A 181 12.34 6.51 0.65
CA SER A 181 13.12 5.41 1.23
C SER A 181 14.12 5.95 2.25
N THR A 182 14.32 5.24 3.36
CA THR A 182 15.21 5.61 4.49
C THR A 182 14.81 6.80 5.35
N GLN A 183 13.69 7.48 5.08
CA GLN A 183 13.14 8.50 5.98
C GLN A 183 12.23 7.92 7.06
N GLN A 184 11.92 8.70 8.08
CA GLN A 184 11.03 8.34 9.19
C GLN A 184 9.61 8.00 8.69
N SER A 185 8.90 7.12 9.39
CA SER A 185 7.48 6.85 9.12
C SER A 185 6.63 8.09 9.40
N THR A 186 5.56 8.25 8.62
CA THR A 186 4.72 9.45 8.63
C THR A 186 3.38 9.24 9.31
N LEU A 187 3.00 10.19 10.15
CA LEU A 187 1.78 10.18 10.98
C LEU A 187 0.80 11.27 10.58
N THR A 188 1.23 12.26 9.79
CA THR A 188 0.37 13.29 9.21
C THR A 188 0.67 13.47 7.73
N ILE A 189 -0.23 14.14 6.99
CA ILE A 189 -0.05 14.36 5.55
C ILE A 189 1.11 15.30 5.22
N GLU A 190 1.42 16.22 6.14
CA GLU A 190 2.49 17.20 6.00
C GLU A 190 3.87 16.54 6.02
N GLU A 191 4.03 15.44 6.77
CA GLU A 191 5.31 14.73 6.90
C GLU A 191 5.75 14.02 5.62
N PHE A 192 4.87 13.86 4.62
CA PHE A 192 5.21 13.33 3.30
C PHE A 192 4.87 14.27 2.14
N ARG A 193 4.83 15.58 2.40
CA ARG A 193 4.53 16.58 1.38
C ARG A 193 5.44 16.52 0.16
N ASP A 194 6.68 16.10 0.35
CA ASP A 194 7.67 15.91 -0.73
C ASP A 194 7.25 14.84 -1.76
N LEU A 195 6.40 13.88 -1.37
CA LEU A 195 5.87 12.88 -2.28
C LEU A 195 4.69 13.40 -3.12
N TRP A 196 4.02 14.46 -2.68
CA TRP A 196 2.78 14.92 -3.30
C TRP A 196 2.90 15.18 -4.80
N PRO A 197 3.97 15.79 -5.34
CA PRO A 197 4.10 15.99 -6.79
C PRO A 197 4.02 14.70 -7.63
N MET A 198 4.24 13.53 -7.02
CA MET A 198 4.18 12.22 -7.66
C MET A 198 2.89 11.45 -7.34
N LEU A 199 1.99 12.02 -6.53
CA LEU A 199 0.72 11.40 -6.12
C LEU A 199 -0.46 12.06 -6.85
N SER A 200 -1.45 11.24 -7.20
CA SER A 200 -2.68 11.72 -7.84
C SER A 200 -3.69 12.27 -6.82
N LEU A 201 -3.64 11.78 -5.58
CA LEU A 201 -4.52 12.17 -4.48
C LEU A 201 -3.84 11.90 -3.14
N VAL A 202 -4.07 12.76 -2.15
CA VAL A 202 -3.80 12.48 -0.74
C VAL A 202 -5.10 12.56 0.04
N VAL A 203 -5.41 11.47 0.74
CA VAL A 203 -6.57 11.38 1.62
C VAL A 203 -6.09 11.69 3.04
N ASP A 204 -6.54 12.81 3.59
CA ASP A 204 -6.27 13.25 4.96
C ASP A 204 -7.28 12.61 5.92
N GLY A 205 -6.82 11.60 6.66
CA GLY A 205 -7.55 10.98 7.78
C GLY A 205 -7.31 11.65 9.13
N GLY A 206 -6.52 12.72 9.18
CA GLY A 206 -5.98 13.32 10.39
C GLY A 206 -4.72 12.62 10.90
N PRO A 207 -4.19 13.07 12.06
CA PRO A 207 -3.02 12.46 12.68
C PRO A 207 -3.28 11.00 13.09
N ILE A 208 -2.30 10.14 12.86
CA ILE A 208 -2.31 8.75 13.32
C ILE A 208 -1.53 8.68 14.65
N GLY A 209 -2.24 8.38 15.73
CA GLY A 209 -1.65 8.31 17.07
C GLY A 209 -1.12 9.67 17.57
N GLU A 210 -0.24 9.60 18.57
CA GLU A 210 0.45 10.77 19.11
C GLU A 210 1.70 11.08 18.28
N VAL A 211 1.70 12.22 17.59
CA VAL A 211 2.73 12.59 16.60
C VAL A 211 4.14 12.64 17.22
N GLN A 212 4.25 13.01 18.50
CA GLN A 212 5.50 13.10 19.23
C GLN A 212 5.97 11.77 19.82
N SER A 213 5.12 10.73 19.83
CA SER A 213 5.43 9.43 20.39
C SER A 213 6.23 8.57 19.39
N PRO A 214 7.46 8.14 19.71
CA PRO A 214 8.25 7.27 18.82
C PRO A 214 7.57 5.92 18.57
N GLU A 215 6.81 5.41 19.55
CA GLU A 215 6.04 4.16 19.49
C GLU A 215 5.02 4.20 18.34
N CYS A 216 4.36 5.35 18.13
CA CYS A 216 3.36 5.52 17.07
C CYS A 216 3.97 5.47 15.66
N ARG A 217 5.28 5.66 15.52
CA ARG A 217 5.98 5.64 14.23
C ARG A 217 6.43 4.24 13.82
N LEU A 218 6.22 3.25 14.69
CA LEU A 218 6.42 1.85 14.35
C LEU A 218 5.34 1.43 13.33
N GLY A 219 5.79 0.88 12.20
CA GLY A 219 4.89 0.24 11.25
C GLY A 219 4.28 -1.05 11.80
N SER A 220 3.50 -1.73 10.97
CA SER A 220 2.98 -3.06 11.31
C SER A 220 4.09 -4.04 11.67
N THR A 221 3.79 -4.97 12.59
CA THR A 221 4.63 -6.15 12.80
C THR A 221 4.54 -7.02 11.56
N VAL A 222 5.68 -7.47 11.02
CA VAL A 222 5.71 -8.35 9.84
C VAL A 222 6.14 -9.73 10.30
N VAL A 223 5.29 -10.72 10.06
CA VAL A 223 5.53 -12.12 10.41
C VAL A 223 5.47 -12.99 9.16
N ASP A 224 6.48 -13.84 9.00
CA ASP A 224 6.50 -14.92 8.02
C ASP A 224 5.71 -16.10 8.54
N LEU A 225 4.74 -16.57 7.74
CA LEU A 225 3.92 -17.75 7.97
C LEU A 225 4.00 -18.72 6.77
N SER A 226 5.00 -18.57 5.91
CA SER A 226 5.19 -19.42 4.71
C SER A 226 5.50 -20.88 5.05
N VAL A 227 6.11 -21.14 6.20
CA VAL A 227 6.43 -22.49 6.67
C VAL A 227 5.33 -22.99 7.61
N PRO A 228 4.61 -24.08 7.27
CA PRO A 228 3.54 -24.61 8.11
C PRO A 228 4.00 -24.89 9.55
N GLY A 229 3.19 -24.46 10.52
CA GLY A 229 3.44 -24.65 11.95
C GLY A 229 4.55 -23.78 12.54
N LYS A 230 5.18 -22.90 11.75
CA LYS A 230 6.25 -22.00 12.21
C LYS A 230 5.95 -20.54 11.89
N PHE A 231 6.66 -19.64 12.58
CA PHE A 231 6.65 -18.23 12.21
C PHE A 231 8.02 -17.58 12.40
N THR A 232 8.30 -16.53 11.62
CA THR A 232 9.50 -15.70 11.78
C THR A 232 9.11 -14.24 11.87
N VAL A 233 9.59 -13.50 12.88
CA VAL A 233 9.39 -12.06 12.93
C VAL A 233 10.38 -11.38 11.99
N ILE A 234 9.93 -10.99 10.80
CA ILE A 234 10.74 -10.27 9.81
C ILE A 234 10.95 -8.81 10.25
N ARG A 235 9.92 -8.19 10.81
CA ARG A 235 9.99 -6.80 11.31
C ARG A 235 9.25 -6.67 12.63
N ARG A 236 9.95 -6.13 13.63
CA ARG A 236 9.36 -5.68 14.89
C ARG A 236 8.56 -4.40 14.64
N GLY A 237 7.26 -4.44 14.88
CA GLY A 237 6.34 -3.31 14.74
C GLY A 237 5.55 -3.04 16.01
N CYS A 238 4.58 -2.14 15.95
CA CYS A 238 3.78 -1.72 17.12
C CYS A 238 2.95 -2.85 17.74
N ALA A 239 2.74 -3.95 17.02
CA ALA A 239 1.91 -5.07 17.45
C ALA A 239 2.72 -6.28 17.93
N LEU A 240 4.05 -6.16 18.10
CA LEU A 240 4.95 -7.29 18.23
C LEU A 240 4.54 -8.27 19.34
N THR A 241 4.43 -7.77 20.57
CA THR A 241 4.14 -8.60 21.76
C THR A 241 2.84 -9.37 21.58
N ARG A 242 1.76 -8.66 21.25
CA ARG A 242 0.44 -9.27 21.00
C ARG A 242 0.46 -10.28 19.86
N THR A 243 1.20 -10.00 18.77
CA THR A 243 1.29 -10.91 17.63
C THR A 243 1.98 -12.21 18.03
N VAL A 244 3.10 -12.13 18.74
CA VAL A 244 3.85 -13.30 19.20
C VAL A 244 3.02 -14.13 20.18
N GLU A 245 2.32 -13.48 21.13
CA GLU A 245 1.43 -14.16 22.07
C GLU A 245 0.31 -14.94 21.36
N ILE A 246 -0.34 -14.34 20.34
CA ILE A 246 -1.38 -15.02 19.57
C ILE A 246 -0.79 -16.21 18.81
N LEU A 247 0.34 -16.03 18.11
CA LEU A 247 0.96 -17.08 17.32
C LEU A 247 1.40 -18.27 18.18
N GLN A 248 2.05 -18.02 19.32
CA GLN A 248 2.58 -19.07 20.19
C GLN A 248 1.51 -19.65 21.11
N ASN A 249 0.83 -18.81 21.88
CA ASN A 249 0.00 -19.29 22.99
C ASN A 249 -1.38 -19.76 22.52
N LYS A 250 -1.96 -19.10 21.51
CA LYS A 250 -3.29 -19.45 21.01
C LYS A 250 -3.25 -20.46 19.87
N HIS A 251 -2.29 -20.31 18.95
CA HIS A 251 -2.22 -21.15 17.74
C HIS A 251 -1.08 -22.18 17.76
N GLY A 252 -0.19 -22.14 18.76
CA GLY A 252 0.86 -23.16 18.93
C GLY A 252 1.97 -23.14 17.88
N LEU A 253 2.15 -22.03 17.14
CA LEU A 253 3.21 -21.94 16.14
C LEU A 253 4.57 -21.79 16.82
N LEU A 254 5.59 -22.42 16.23
CA LEU A 254 6.95 -22.39 16.74
C LEU A 254 7.74 -21.24 16.08
N PRO A 255 8.49 -20.43 16.84
CA PRO A 255 9.37 -19.44 16.24
C PRO A 255 10.49 -20.14 15.47
N THR A 256 10.82 -19.64 14.28
CA THR A 256 12.02 -20.06 13.56
C THR A 256 13.23 -19.34 14.15
N SER A 257 14.26 -20.10 14.48
CA SER A 257 15.57 -19.62 14.96
C SER A 257 16.34 -18.86 13.88
#